data_AF-W7DN50-F1
#
_entry.id   AF-W7DN50-F1
#
_cell.length_a   1.000
_cell.length_b   1.000
_cell.length_c   1.000
_cell.angle_alpha   90.00
_cell.angle_beta   90.00
_cell.angle_gamma   90.00
#
_symmetry.space_group_name_H-M   'P 1'
#
loop_
_entity.id
_entity.type
_entity.pdbx_description
1 polymer ?
#
loop_
_entity_poly.entity_id
_entity_poly.type
_entity_poly.pdbx_seq_one_letter_code
_entity_poly.pdbx_strand_id
1 'polypeptide(L)'
;MKNQWQVIVGIILAILIAVFAIINVESVQVNFLFAKLEWPLILVILGSVLIGCLIIFCLNISKVRGMNKQIKQLEEQKTDLERQLAAAKAMKTKNSTVAIRDTNEAETNSAGEASTQDAEAPKEN
;
A
#
# COMPACT_ATOMS: atom_id res chain seq x y z
N MET A 1 1.23 21.24 -7.83
CA MET A 1 2.55 21.92 -7.79
C MET A 1 3.08 22.07 -6.36
N LYS A 2 3.09 21.00 -5.54
CA LYS A 2 3.36 21.13 -4.08
C LYS A 2 4.82 20.91 -3.67
N ASN A 3 5.63 20.32 -4.54
CA ASN A 3 6.99 19.90 -4.19
C ASN A 3 8.07 20.81 -4.80
N GLN A 4 7.75 21.58 -5.84
CA GLN A 4 8.70 22.51 -6.45
C GLN A 4 8.97 23.75 -5.56
N TRP A 5 8.01 24.17 -4.74
CA TRP A 5 8.22 25.22 -3.75
C TRP A 5 9.33 24.83 -2.75
N GLN A 6 9.45 23.56 -2.38
CA GLN A 6 10.50 23.10 -1.48
C GLN A 6 11.90 23.31 -2.10
N VAL A 7 12.02 23.14 -3.41
CA VAL A 7 13.27 23.40 -4.15
C VAL A 7 13.59 24.88 -4.15
N ILE A 8 12.61 25.76 -4.42
CA ILE A 8 12.85 27.21 -4.41
C ILE A 8 13.30 27.71 -3.03
N VAL A 9 12.62 27.26 -1.97
CA VAL A 9 12.98 27.58 -0.59
C VAL A 9 14.35 27.01 -0.23
N GLY A 10 14.66 25.79 -0.66
CA GLY A 10 15.95 25.16 -0.45
C GLY A 10 17.10 25.96 -1.09
N ILE A 11 16.91 26.47 -2.30
CA ILE A 11 17.91 27.31 -2.98
C ILE A 11 18.11 28.63 -2.23
N ILE A 12 17.03 29.31 -1.84
CA ILE A 12 17.11 30.55 -1.07
C ILE A 12 17.88 30.32 0.25
N LEU A 13 17.57 29.23 0.95
CA LEU A 13 18.24 28.87 2.20
C LEU A 13 19.72 28.53 1.97
N ALA A 14 20.06 27.81 0.90
CA ALA A 14 21.44 27.48 0.55
C ALA A 14 22.28 28.73 0.28
N ILE A 15 21.72 29.72 -0.42
CA ILE A 15 22.37 31.03 -0.63
C ILE A 15 22.59 31.72 0.72
N LEU A 16 21.58 31.72 1.60
CA LEU A 16 21.68 32.34 2.93
C LEU A 16 22.81 31.70 3.77
N ILE A 17 22.89 30.36 3.76
CA ILE A 17 23.96 29.60 4.44
C ILE A 17 25.33 29.92 3.82
N ALA A 18 25.43 30.01 2.49
CA ALA A 18 26.69 30.33 1.81
C ALA A 18 27.19 31.73 2.17
N VAL A 19 26.30 32.72 2.18
CA VAL A 19 26.62 34.10 2.62
C VAL A 19 27.07 34.10 4.08
N PHE A 20 26.33 33.39 4.95
CA PHE A 20 26.70 33.25 6.35
C PHE A 20 28.09 32.63 6.54
N ALA A 21 28.44 31.62 5.72
CA ALA A 21 29.74 30.96 5.78
C ALA A 21 30.90 31.86 5.36
N ILE A 22 30.70 32.75 4.38
CA ILE A 22 31.72 33.71 3.96
C ILE A 22 31.97 34.76 5.05
N ILE A 23 30.89 35.31 5.63
CA ILE A 23 31.00 36.40 6.61
C ILE A 23 31.54 35.90 7.95
N ASN A 24 31.22 34.65 8.34
CA ASN A 24 31.59 34.07 9.63
C ASN A 24 32.79 33.11 9.50
N VAL A 25 33.69 33.37 8.56
CA VAL A 25 34.96 32.63 8.42
C VAL A 25 35.99 33.09 9.46
N GLU A 26 35.57 33.23 10.71
CA GLU A 26 36.44 33.57 11.82
C GLU A 26 37.20 32.33 12.30
N SER A 27 38.52 32.46 12.41
CA SER A 27 39.37 31.39 12.91
C SER A 27 39.15 31.20 14.41
N VAL A 28 38.79 29.99 14.81
CA VAL A 28 38.62 29.62 16.21
C VAL A 28 39.53 28.43 16.52
N GLN A 29 40.22 28.50 17.65
CA GLN A 29 41.05 27.40 18.12
C GLN A 29 40.17 26.26 18.62
N VAL A 30 40.23 25.12 17.92
CA VAL A 30 39.53 23.91 18.30
C VAL A 30 40.53 22.97 18.96
N ASN A 31 40.21 22.57 20.19
CA ASN A 31 40.96 21.55 20.92
C ASN A 31 40.37 20.18 20.57
N PHE A 32 40.91 19.56 19.52
CA PHE A 32 40.70 18.14 19.32
C PHE A 32 41.49 17.40 20.40
N LEU A 33 40.95 16.30 20.92
CA LEU A 33 41.43 15.60 22.12
C LEU A 33 42.95 15.35 22.18
N PHE A 34 43.63 15.33 21.02
CA PHE A 34 45.07 15.16 20.86
C PHE A 34 45.78 16.25 20.03
N ALA A 35 45.07 17.29 19.57
CA ALA A 35 45.65 18.34 18.73
C ALA A 35 44.85 19.65 18.81
N LYS A 36 45.55 20.79 18.82
CA LYS A 36 44.92 22.12 18.74
C LYS A 36 45.10 22.67 17.34
N LEU A 37 44.01 22.90 16.63
CA LEU A 37 44.06 23.47 15.29
C LEU A 37 43.14 24.69 15.22
N GLU A 38 43.57 25.68 14.46
CA GLU A 38 42.78 26.87 14.14
C GLU A 38 41.95 26.59 12.89
N TRP A 39 40.63 26.49 13.06
CA TRP A 39 39.68 26.21 11.98
C TRP A 39 38.60 27.29 11.97
N PRO A 40 38.08 27.66 10.80
CA PRO A 40 36.92 28.54 10.72
C PRO A 40 35.74 27.99 11.52
N LEU A 41 35.12 28.83 12.36
CA LEU A 41 34.01 28.45 13.24
C LEU A 41 32.85 27.79 12.48
N ILE A 42 32.53 28.31 11.29
CA ILE A 42 31.46 27.74 10.46
C ILE A 42 31.73 26.30 10.03
N LEU A 43 33.00 25.92 9.77
CA LEU A 43 33.32 24.53 9.40
C LEU A 43 33.08 23.57 10.56
N VAL A 44 33.34 24.03 11.80
CA VAL A 44 33.07 23.25 13.01
C VAL A 44 31.57 23.02 13.20
N ILE A 45 30.77 24.08 13.01
CA ILE A 45 29.31 24.02 13.11
C ILE A 45 28.73 23.12 12.01
N LEU A 46 29.11 23.34 10.75
CA LEU A 46 28.66 22.53 9.62
C LEU A 46 29.04 21.06 9.80
N GLY A 47 30.26 20.77 10.24
CA GLY A 47 30.71 19.41 10.52
C GLY A 47 29.89 18.74 11.62
N SER A 48 29.61 19.45 12.72
CA SER A 48 28.80 18.95 13.84
C SER A 48 27.37 18.65 13.39
N VAL A 49 26.75 19.58 12.65
CA VAL A 49 25.40 19.41 12.10
C VAL A 49 25.36 18.24 11.11
N LEU A 50 26.35 18.12 10.23
CA LEU A 50 26.45 17.00 9.29
C LEU A 50 26.50 15.65 10.00
N ILE A 51 27.32 15.51 11.05
CA ILE A 51 27.39 14.28 11.85
C ILE A 51 26.04 14.00 12.51
N GLY A 52 25.39 15.02 13.11
CA GLY A 52 24.07 14.88 13.70
C GLY A 52 23.01 14.41 12.69
N CYS A 53 22.97 15.04 11.50
CA CYS A 53 22.09 14.65 10.41
C CYS A 53 22.37 13.23 9.93
N LEU A 54 23.64 12.82 9.84
CA LEU A 54 24.02 11.47 9.45
C LEU A 54 23.50 10.42 10.44
N ILE A 55 23.63 10.68 11.75
CA ILE A 55 23.09 9.80 12.78
C ILE A 55 21.57 9.67 12.64
N ILE A 56 20.85 10.79 12.53
CA ILE A 56 19.39 10.80 12.37
C ILE A 56 18.96 10.07 11.08
N PHE A 57 19.70 10.27 9.99
CA PHE A 57 19.46 9.60 8.71
C PHE A 57 19.61 8.08 8.82
N CYS A 58 20.69 7.61 9.43
CA CYS A 58 20.92 6.18 9.67
C CYS A 58 19.82 5.54 10.54
N LEU A 59 19.36 6.24 11.59
CA LEU A 59 18.25 5.77 12.42
C LEU A 59 16.92 5.74 11.65
N ASN A 60 16.64 6.76 10.84
CA ASN A 60 15.43 6.84 10.03
C ASN A 60 15.36 5.72 8.99
N ILE A 61 16.46 5.41 8.30
CA ILE A 61 16.46 4.37 7.28
C ILE A 61 16.11 3.01 7.87
N SER A 62 16.61 2.73 9.08
CA SER A 62 16.32 1.48 9.80
C SER A 62 14.83 1.39 10.16
N LYS A 63 14.25 2.50 10.64
CA LYS A 63 12.82 2.58 10.99
C LYS A 63 11.91 2.41 9.77
N VAL A 64 12.21 3.10 8.67
CA VAL A 64 11.44 3.02 7.41
C VAL A 64 11.44 1.61 6.85
N ARG A 65 12.58 0.88 6.91
CA ARG A 65 12.65 -0.51 6.44
C ARG A 65 11.73 -1.44 7.23
N GLY A 66 11.66 -1.28 8.55
CA GLY A 66 10.73 -2.05 9.39
C GLY A 66 9.26 -1.73 9.08
N MET A 67 8.96 -0.45 8.88
CA MET A 67 7.60 0.00 8.54
C MET A 67 7.15 -0.50 7.17
N ASN A 68 8.04 -0.52 6.17
CA ASN A 68 7.73 -1.07 4.84
C ASN A 68 7.42 -2.57 4.86
N LYS A 69 8.03 -3.35 5.76
CA LYS A 69 7.67 -4.77 5.94
C LYS A 69 6.25 -4.92 6.49
N GLN A 70 5.90 -4.11 7.49
CA GLN A 70 4.54 -4.09 8.03
C GLN A 70 3.52 -3.68 6.97
N ILE A 71 3.83 -2.64 6.16
CA ILE A 71 2.97 -2.22 5.05
C ILE A 71 2.68 -3.41 4.11
N LYS A 72 3.71 -4.15 3.70
CA LYS A 72 3.52 -5.35 2.85
C LYS A 72 2.66 -6.42 3.51
N GLN A 73 2.91 -6.74 4.78
CA GLN A 73 2.13 -7.75 5.51
C GLN A 73 0.67 -7.33 5.68
N LEU A 74 0.41 -6.04 5.91
CA LEU A 74 -0.95 -5.51 6.00
C LEU A 74 -1.65 -5.54 4.64
N GLU A 75 -0.93 -5.28 3.55
CA GLU A 75 -1.46 -5.31 2.18
C GLU A 75 -1.80 -6.74 1.73
N GLU A 76 -0.95 -7.72 2.07
CA GLU A 76 -1.23 -9.14 1.87
C GLU A 76 -2.46 -9.61 2.66
N GLN A 77 -2.55 -9.25 3.95
CA GLN A 77 -3.72 -9.57 4.78
C GLN A 77 -5.01 -8.97 4.24
N LYS A 78 -4.98 -7.71 3.77
CA LYS A 78 -6.14 -7.09 3.13
C LYS A 78 -6.59 -7.87 1.89
N THR A 79 -5.64 -8.23 1.03
CA THR A 79 -5.92 -8.98 -0.20
C THR A 79 -6.54 -10.34 0.10
N ASP A 80 -6.02 -11.04 1.11
CA ASP A 80 -6.55 -12.36 1.50
C ASP A 80 -7.96 -12.25 2.11
N LEU A 81 -8.18 -11.28 3.00
CA LEU A 81 -9.51 -10.98 3.56
C LEU A 81 -10.52 -10.63 2.47
N GLU A 82 -10.15 -9.80 1.49
CA GLU A 82 -11.01 -9.47 0.34
C GLU A 82 -11.37 -10.72 -0.48
N ARG A 83 -10.41 -11.63 -0.70
CA ARG A 83 -10.63 -12.89 -1.41
C ARG A 83 -11.58 -13.82 -0.64
N GLN A 84 -11.40 -13.95 0.67
CA GLN A 84 -12.30 -14.73 1.53
C GLN A 84 -13.72 -14.15 1.53
N LEU A 85 -13.85 -12.82 1.60
CA LEU A 85 -15.14 -12.13 1.56
C LEU A 85 -15.84 -12.34 0.22
N ALA A 86 -15.10 -12.30 -0.89
CA ALA A 86 -15.61 -12.62 -2.22
C ALA A 86 -16.07 -14.09 -2.33
N ALA A 87 -15.30 -15.04 -1.81
CA ALA A 87 -15.65 -16.47 -1.80
C ALA A 87 -16.88 -16.75 -0.92
N ALA A 88 -16.96 -16.16 0.27
CA ALA A 88 -18.10 -16.29 1.17
C ALA A 88 -19.39 -15.69 0.56
N LYS A 89 -19.29 -14.54 -0.13
CA LYS A 89 -20.40 -13.96 -0.90
C LYS A 89 -20.84 -14.89 -2.04
N ALA A 90 -19.90 -15.48 -2.78
CA ALA A 90 -20.21 -16.41 -3.85
C ALA A 90 -20.90 -17.70 -3.34
N MET A 91 -20.47 -18.26 -2.20
CA MET A 91 -21.13 -19.38 -1.55
C MET A 91 -22.55 -19.04 -1.08
N LYS A 92 -22.76 -17.85 -0.49
CA LYS A 92 -24.08 -17.41 -0.02
C LYS A 92 -25.08 -17.22 -1.17
N THR A 93 -24.61 -16.72 -2.32
CA THR A 93 -25.42 -16.61 -3.55
C THR A 93 -25.80 -17.99 -4.09
N LYS A 94 -24.86 -18.94 -4.10
CA LYS A 94 -25.13 -20.30 -4.59
C LYS A 94 -26.11 -21.07 -3.72
N ASN A 95 -26.04 -20.93 -2.39
CA ASN A 95 -26.98 -21.56 -1.45
C ASN A 95 -28.40 -20.97 -1.53
N SER A 96 -28.53 -19.71 -1.93
CA SER A 96 -29.85 -19.07 -2.13
C SER A 96 -30.53 -19.49 -3.43
N THR A 97 -29.78 -19.95 -4.44
CA THR A 97 -30.32 -20.48 -5.70
C THR A 97 -30.70 -21.97 -5.60
N VAL A 98 -30.05 -22.74 -4.72
CA VAL A 98 -30.38 -24.15 -4.48
C VAL A 98 -31.68 -24.29 -3.69
N ALA A 99 -31.94 -23.43 -2.70
CA ALA A 99 -33.20 -23.42 -1.95
C ALA A 99 -34.46 -23.12 -2.81
N ILE A 100 -34.29 -22.51 -4.00
CA ILE A 100 -35.40 -22.26 -4.95
C ILE A 100 -35.62 -23.47 -5.87
N ARG A 101 -34.61 -24.34 -6.07
CA ARG A 101 -34.72 -25.51 -6.98
C ARG A 101 -35.41 -26.71 -6.33
N ASP A 102 -35.29 -26.88 -5.02
CA ASP A 102 -35.90 -28.02 -4.32
C ASP A 102 -37.44 -27.92 -4.16
N THR A 103 -38.05 -26.79 -4.54
CA THR A 103 -39.53 -26.64 -4.52
C THR A 103 -40.20 -26.90 -5.87
N ASN A 104 -39.45 -27.02 -6.97
CA ASN A 104 -39.99 -27.14 -8.33
C ASN A 104 -39.85 -28.55 -8.96
N GLU A 105 -39.37 -29.55 -8.22
CA GLU A 105 -39.31 -30.93 -8.70
C GLU A 105 -40.54 -31.79 -8.32
N ALA A 106 -41.50 -31.25 -7.55
CA ALA A 106 -42.70 -31.98 -7.14
C ALA A 106 -43.87 -31.94 -8.16
N GLU A 107 -43.88 -31.04 -9.15
CA GLU A 107 -45.07 -30.85 -10.02
C GLU A 107 -44.93 -31.41 -11.45
N THR A 108 -43.76 -31.88 -11.90
CA THR A 108 -43.55 -32.20 -13.33
C THR A 108 -43.73 -33.69 -13.69
N ASN A 109 -44.32 -34.52 -12.82
CA ASN A 109 -44.48 -35.96 -13.10
C ASN A 109 -45.94 -36.47 -13.15
N SER A 110 -46.93 -35.60 -13.40
CA SER A 110 -48.35 -36.04 -13.55
C SER A 110 -49.05 -35.61 -14.84
N ALA A 111 -48.33 -35.23 -15.91
CA ALA A 111 -48.96 -34.76 -17.16
C ALA A 111 -48.39 -35.44 -18.42
N GLY A 112 -48.14 -36.74 -18.35
CA GLY A 112 -47.55 -37.52 -19.44
C GLY A 112 -48.36 -38.76 -19.83
N GLU A 113 -49.68 -38.71 -19.80
CA GLU A 113 -50.54 -39.73 -20.45
C GLU A 113 -51.64 -39.03 -21.27
N ALA A 114 -51.89 -39.57 -22.48
CA ALA A 114 -52.69 -39.06 -23.59
C ALA A 114 -51.93 -38.07 -24.51
N SER A 115 -51.70 -38.29 -25.80
CA SER A 115 -52.51 -39.00 -26.79
C SER A 115 -51.69 -39.16 -28.08
N THR A 116 -51.67 -40.34 -28.71
CA THR A 116 -51.76 -40.43 -30.18
C THR A 116 -52.43 -41.76 -30.54
N GLN A 117 -53.64 -41.63 -31.08
CA GLN A 117 -54.49 -42.67 -31.65
C GLN A 117 -54.34 -42.60 -33.19
N ASP A 118 -54.74 -43.68 -33.88
CA ASP A 118 -54.83 -43.94 -35.34
C ASP A 118 -53.74 -44.91 -35.84
N ALA A 119 -53.99 -46.05 -36.49
CA ALA A 119 -55.15 -46.67 -37.15
C ALA A 119 -54.97 -48.21 -37.00
N GLU A 120 -55.91 -49.16 -37.18
CA GLU A 120 -56.79 -49.42 -38.33
C GLU A 120 -57.49 -50.77 -38.05
N ALA A 121 -58.82 -50.86 -38.19
CA ALA A 121 -59.52 -52.10 -38.56
C ALA A 121 -61.00 -51.79 -38.88
N PRO A 122 -61.50 -52.08 -40.10
CA PRO A 122 -62.90 -51.91 -40.44
C PRO A 122 -63.70 -53.21 -40.28
N LYS A 123 -65.04 -53.04 -40.27
CA LYS A 123 -66.15 -54.00 -40.53
C LYS A 123 -66.78 -54.64 -39.29
N GLU A 124 -68.10 -54.88 -39.21
CA GLU A 124 -69.33 -54.59 -39.97
C GLU A 124 -70.47 -55.29 -39.19
N ASN A 125 -71.70 -54.82 -39.37
CA ASN A 125 -73.00 -55.23 -38.77
C ASN A 125 -73.40 -54.71 -37.38
#